data_AF-A0AAD9AHZ8-F1
#
_entry.id   AF-A0AAD9AHZ8-F1
#
_cell.length_a   1.000
_cell.length_b   1.000
_cell.length_c   1.000
_cell.angle_alpha   90.00
_cell.angle_beta   90.00
_cell.angle_gamma   90.00
#
_symmetry.space_group_name_H-M   'P 1'
#
loop_
_entity.id
_entity.type
_entity.pdbx_description
1 polymer ?
#
loop_
_entity_poly.entity_id
_entity_poly.type
_entity_poly.pdbx_seq_one_letter_code
_entity_poly.pdbx_strand_id
1 'polypeptide(L)'
;MQFPTFAVLALAAVASAASVPRATTYETANYLSVCQQGTNLFCTGNTGVCQRGKTDTFDAKATKDNEDACKGLKRGDSCTQTVACV
;
A
#
# COMPACT_ATOMS: atom_id res chain seq x y z
N MET A 1 -45.84 -39.81 -22.14
CA MET A 1 -44.39 -39.79 -22.43
C MET A 1 -43.86 -38.44 -21.93
N GLN A 2 -43.21 -38.40 -20.76
CA GLN A 2 -41.73 -38.48 -20.55
C GLN A 2 -41.07 -37.09 -20.64
N PHE A 3 -40.20 -36.57 -19.77
CA PHE A 3 -39.73 -36.74 -18.38
C PHE A 3 -38.90 -35.44 -18.07
N PRO A 4 -38.45 -35.17 -16.83
CA PRO A 4 -38.28 -33.83 -16.27
C PRO A 4 -36.86 -33.27 -16.42
N THR A 5 -36.71 -31.95 -16.35
CA THR A 5 -35.40 -31.32 -16.23
C THR A 5 -35.23 -30.77 -14.81
N PHE A 6 -34.48 -31.51 -14.00
CA PHE A 6 -33.85 -31.03 -12.78
C PHE A 6 -32.77 -29.99 -13.13
N ALA A 7 -32.74 -28.87 -12.41
CA ALA A 7 -31.55 -28.03 -12.31
C ALA A 7 -31.36 -27.65 -10.84
N VAL A 8 -30.58 -28.48 -10.14
CA VAL A 8 -29.95 -28.13 -8.87
C VAL A 8 -28.67 -27.39 -9.21
N LEU A 9 -28.49 -26.17 -8.69
CA LEU A 9 -27.19 -25.53 -8.56
C LEU A 9 -27.16 -24.79 -7.22
N ALA A 10 -26.66 -25.50 -6.21
CA ALA A 10 -26.15 -24.91 -5.00
C ALA A 10 -24.75 -24.36 -5.29
N LEU A 11 -24.47 -23.11 -4.91
CA LEU A 11 -23.11 -22.72 -4.53
C LEU A 11 -23.20 -21.81 -3.31
N ALA A 12 -22.60 -22.32 -2.24
CA ALA A 12 -22.37 -21.64 -0.99
C ALA A 12 -21.67 -20.31 -1.22
N ALA A 13 -22.28 -19.22 -0.77
CA ALA A 13 -21.54 -18.00 -0.48
C ALA A 13 -20.63 -18.32 0.71
N VAL A 14 -19.36 -18.62 0.39
CA VAL A 14 -18.27 -18.47 1.35
C VAL A 14 -18.36 -17.04 1.87
N ALA A 15 -18.82 -16.88 3.11
CA ALA A 15 -18.64 -15.65 3.85
C ALA A 15 -17.13 -15.48 3.98
N SER A 16 -16.54 -14.75 3.04
CA SER A 16 -15.19 -14.21 3.17
C SER A 16 -15.19 -13.51 4.52
N ALA A 17 -14.35 -14.01 5.42
CA ALA A 17 -14.07 -13.39 6.69
C ALA A 17 -13.84 -11.91 6.41
N ALA A 18 -14.77 -11.07 6.87
CA ALA A 18 -14.59 -9.64 6.88
C ALA A 18 -13.42 -9.39 7.83
N SER A 19 -12.21 -9.41 7.29
CA SER A 19 -11.06 -8.78 7.93
C SER A 19 -11.47 -7.34 8.10
N VAL A 20 -11.73 -6.96 9.36
CA VAL A 20 -11.96 -5.57 9.75
C VAL A 20 -10.84 -4.76 9.11
N PRO A 21 -11.10 -3.87 8.13
CA PRO A 21 -10.04 -3.14 7.48
C PRO A 21 -9.42 -2.25 8.55
N ARG A 22 -8.22 -2.61 8.98
CA ARG A 22 -7.42 -1.72 9.82
C ARG A 22 -7.18 -0.49 8.95
N ALA A 23 -7.73 0.64 9.37
CA ALA A 23 -7.72 1.85 8.57
C ALA A 23 -6.27 2.27 8.30
N THR A 24 -5.84 2.13 7.05
CA THR A 24 -4.53 2.61 6.59
C THR A 24 -4.49 4.12 6.77
N THR A 25 -3.56 4.61 7.59
CA THR A 25 -3.27 6.04 7.71
C THR A 25 -2.00 6.36 6.95
N TYR A 26 -1.85 7.58 6.44
CA TYR A 26 -0.64 7.98 5.73
C TYR A 26 0.10 9.01 6.56
N GLU A 27 1.38 8.75 6.81
CA GLU A 27 2.26 9.63 7.55
C GLU A 27 3.43 10.05 6.65
N THR A 28 4.02 11.21 6.93
CA THR A 28 5.14 11.73 6.14
C THR A 28 6.34 12.01 7.02
N ALA A 29 7.54 11.79 6.49
CA ALA A 29 8.79 12.06 7.18
C ALA A 29 9.88 12.47 6.18
N ASN A 30 10.73 13.42 6.56
CA ASN A 30 11.76 13.99 5.68
C ASN A 30 13.17 14.02 6.29
N TYR A 31 13.34 13.57 7.55
CA TYR A 31 14.61 13.71 8.27
C TYR A 31 15.78 12.91 7.67
N LEU A 32 15.57 11.62 7.35
CA LEU A 32 16.57 10.76 6.68
C LEU A 32 16.19 10.39 5.24
N SER A 33 15.09 10.95 4.74
CA SER A 33 14.52 10.58 3.45
C SER A 33 15.31 11.21 2.31
N VAL A 34 15.78 10.37 1.39
CA VAL A 34 16.47 10.81 0.17
C VAL A 34 15.97 10.02 -1.04
N CYS A 35 16.13 10.59 -2.22
CA CYS A 35 15.80 9.91 -3.47
C CYS A 35 16.82 8.79 -3.73
N GLN A 36 16.37 7.53 -3.62
CA GLN A 36 17.16 6.34 -3.90
C GLN A 36 16.86 5.82 -5.32
N GLN A 37 17.85 5.18 -5.93
CA GLN A 37 17.72 4.62 -7.28
C GLN A 37 17.09 3.22 -7.21
N GLY A 38 15.92 3.05 -7.83
CA GLY A 38 15.30 1.77 -8.15
C GLY A 38 14.90 1.71 -9.63
N THR A 39 13.71 1.18 -9.94
CA THR A 39 13.10 1.31 -11.27
C THR A 39 12.79 2.77 -11.60
N ASN A 40 12.27 3.51 -10.62
CA ASN A 40 12.17 4.98 -10.61
C ASN A 40 13.01 5.52 -9.44
N LEU A 41 13.29 6.83 -9.43
CA LEU A 41 13.76 7.47 -8.20
C LEU A 41 12.63 7.43 -7.18
N PHE A 42 12.95 6.95 -5.98
CA PHE A 42 11.98 6.71 -4.93
C PHE A 42 12.44 7.35 -3.62
N CYS A 43 11.56 8.13 -3.00
CA CYS A 43 11.85 8.76 -1.72
C CYS A 43 11.80 7.75 -0.57
N THR A 44 12.94 7.46 0.06
CA THR A 44 13.01 6.53 1.19
C THR A 44 14.19 6.82 2.11
N GLY A 45 14.20 6.23 3.31
CA GLY A 45 15.28 6.33 4.28
C GLY A 45 14.78 6.44 5.72
N ASN A 46 13.57 6.95 5.94
CA ASN A 46 12.94 6.93 7.24
C ASN A 46 12.30 5.56 7.51
N THR A 47 12.47 5.09 8.75
CA THR A 47 11.90 3.85 9.29
C THR A 47 11.28 4.14 10.66
N GLY A 48 10.23 3.38 11.02
CA GLY A 48 9.48 3.63 12.24
C GLY A 48 8.72 4.95 12.20
N VAL A 49 8.25 5.35 11.01
CA VAL A 49 7.45 6.57 10.81
C VAL A 49 6.11 6.40 11.52
N CYS A 50 5.50 5.23 11.37
CA CYS A 50 4.18 4.97 11.93
C CYS A 50 4.22 4.85 13.45
N GLN A 51 3.14 5.34 14.10
CA GLN A 51 2.98 5.19 15.55
C GLN A 51 3.07 3.73 16.02
N ARG A 52 3.49 3.57 17.28
CA ARG A 52 3.69 2.26 17.93
C ARG A 52 2.53 1.29 17.67
N GLY A 53 2.87 0.11 17.16
CA GLY A 53 1.92 -0.96 16.88
C GLY A 53 1.33 -0.93 15.47
N LYS A 54 1.71 0.04 14.63
CA LYS A 54 1.49 0.03 13.17
C LYS A 54 2.79 -0.30 12.44
N THR A 55 2.63 -0.83 11.23
CA THR A 55 3.74 -1.22 10.36
C THR A 55 3.91 -0.18 9.26
N ASP A 56 5.15 0.25 9.04
CA ASP A 56 5.53 1.07 7.90
C ASP A 56 5.41 0.23 6.62
N THR A 57 4.58 0.66 5.69
CA THR A 57 4.42 0.02 4.38
C THR A 57 4.41 1.05 3.26
N PHE A 58 4.70 0.59 2.05
CA PHE A 58 4.56 1.36 0.82
C PHE A 58 3.51 0.70 -0.06
N ASP A 59 2.24 1.01 0.20
CA ASP A 59 1.17 0.61 -0.71
C ASP A 59 1.25 1.39 -2.03
N ALA A 60 0.31 1.14 -2.96
CA ALA A 60 0.35 1.79 -4.27
C ALA A 60 0.30 3.32 -4.20
N LYS A 61 -0.41 3.89 -3.21
CA LYS A 61 -0.50 5.34 -3.04
C LYS A 61 0.80 5.90 -2.47
N ALA A 62 1.29 5.34 -1.36
CA ALA A 62 2.55 5.75 -0.77
C ALA A 62 3.70 5.58 -1.77
N THR A 63 3.67 4.51 -2.57
CA THR A 63 4.67 4.28 -3.62
C THR A 63 4.69 5.43 -4.62
N LYS A 64 3.51 5.77 -5.17
CA LYS A 64 3.36 6.84 -6.14
C LYS A 64 3.75 8.20 -5.57
N ASP A 65 3.34 8.50 -4.33
CA ASP A 65 3.68 9.76 -3.66
C ASP A 65 5.21 9.90 -3.48
N ASN A 66 5.92 8.80 -3.19
CA ASN A 66 7.38 8.79 -3.04
C ASN A 66 8.14 8.89 -4.37
N GLU A 67 7.60 8.33 -5.46
CA GLU A 67 8.15 8.53 -6.80
C GLU A 67 7.94 9.98 -7.25
N ASP A 68 6.73 10.52 -7.02
CA ASP A 68 6.38 11.89 -7.35
C ASP A 68 7.21 12.90 -6.55
N ALA A 69 7.53 12.60 -5.28
CA ALA A 69 8.44 13.39 -4.44
C ALA A 69 9.87 13.50 -4.99
N CYS A 70 10.28 12.57 -5.87
CA CYS A 70 11.61 12.55 -6.48
C CYS A 70 11.62 13.00 -7.95
N LYS A 71 10.48 13.41 -8.52
CA LYS A 71 10.43 13.91 -9.89
C LYS A 71 11.24 15.19 -10.05
N GLY A 72 12.16 15.20 -11.01
CA GLY A 72 13.05 16.34 -11.27
C GLY A 72 14.21 16.47 -10.27
N LEU A 73 14.27 15.61 -9.25
CA LEU A 73 15.39 15.52 -8.32
C LEU A 73 16.41 14.48 -8.81
N LYS A 74 17.59 14.50 -8.20
CA LYS A 74 18.67 13.54 -8.42
C LYS A 74 18.75 12.55 -7.26
N ARG A 75 19.43 11.43 -7.51
CA ARG A 75 19.74 10.47 -6.46
C ARG A 75 20.51 11.17 -5.33
N GLY A 76 20.09 10.94 -4.09
CA GLY A 76 20.69 11.49 -2.89
C GLY A 76 20.12 12.86 -2.47
N ASP A 77 19.29 13.50 -3.30
CA ASP A 77 18.58 14.71 -2.89
C ASP A 77 17.57 14.37 -1.79
N SER A 78 17.42 15.28 -0.84
CA SER A 78 16.41 15.18 0.22
C SER A 78 15.00 15.24 -0.36
N CYS A 79 14.08 14.47 0.19
CA CYS A 79 12.68 14.41 -0.24
C CYS A 79 11.75 14.15 0.95
N THR A 80 10.44 14.35 0.75
CA THR A 80 9.43 13.99 1.75
C THR A 80 8.91 12.59 1.47
N GLN A 81 9.20 11.65 2.37
CA GLN A 81 8.74 10.27 2.25
C GLN A 81 7.33 10.15 2.81
N THR A 82 6.46 9.48 2.08
CA THR A 82 5.10 9.09 2.50
C THR A 82 5.08 7.61 2.86
N VAL A 83 4.52 7.25 4.01
CA VAL A 83 4.40 5.87 4.50
C VAL A 83 2.95 5.55 4.78
N ALA A 84 2.50 4.38 4.32
CA ALA A 84 1.21 3.81 4.68
C ALA A 84 1.35 3.01 5.98
N CYS A 85 0.63 3.42 7.00
CA CYS A 85 0.63 2.87 8.34
C CYS A 85 -0.56 1.94 8.53
N VAL A 86 -0.27 0.64 8.57
CA VAL A 86 -1.26 -0.44 8.74
C VAL A 86 -1.13 -1.12 10.09
#